data_AF-A0A534AN36-F1
#
_entry.id   AF-A0A534AN36-F1
#
_cell.length_a   1.000
_cell.length_b   1.000
_cell.length_c   1.000
_cell.angle_alpha   90.00
_cell.angle_beta   90.00
_cell.angle_gamma   90.00
#
_symmetry.space_group_name_H-M   'P 1'
#
loop_
_entity.id
_entity.type
_entity.pdbx_description
1 polymer ?
#
loop_
_entity_poly.entity_id
_entity_poly.type
_entity_poly.pdbx_seq_one_letter_code
_entity_poly.pdbx_strand_id
1 'polypeptide(L)'
;MSDLLAARSQMGISLAFHIVFAVIGIAMPVMMVVAERRWQVTGHAVYLELAKRWARGTAILFAVGAVSGTVLSFELGLLWPGFMDFAGAIIGMPFSLEGFAFFTEAIFLGVYLYGWERISSRAHLWAGVAVALSGAASGIFVVIANAWMNAPAGFEL
;
A
#
# COMPACT_ATOMS: atom_id res chain seq x y z
N MET A 1 13.04 -25.74 -16.96
CA MET A 1 12.90 -24.29 -17.20
C MET A 1 14.28 -23.68 -17.12
N SER A 2 14.61 -22.65 -17.90
CA SER A 2 15.85 -21.88 -17.68
C SER A 2 15.71 -20.99 -16.44
N ASP A 3 16.84 -20.61 -15.83
CA ASP A 3 16.87 -19.75 -14.64
C ASP A 3 16.14 -18.42 -14.88
N LEU A 4 16.26 -17.85 -16.09
CA LEU A 4 15.53 -16.63 -16.48
C LEU A 4 14.01 -16.84 -16.48
N LEU A 5 13.52 -17.96 -17.02
CA LEU A 5 12.08 -18.25 -17.04
C LEU A 5 11.55 -18.53 -15.63
N ALA A 6 12.35 -19.19 -14.78
CA ALA A 6 12.01 -19.40 -13.38
C ALA A 6 11.87 -18.06 -12.64
N ALA A 7 12.86 -17.18 -12.75
CA ALA A 7 12.85 -15.84 -12.14
C ALA A 7 11.65 -15.00 -12.61
N ARG A 8 11.35 -15.00 -13.92
CA ARG A 8 10.16 -14.32 -14.47
C ARG A 8 8.86 -14.89 -13.92
N SER A 9 8.75 -16.22 -13.87
CA SER A 9 7.53 -16.88 -13.39
C SER A 9 7.29 -16.64 -11.91
N GLN A 10 8.35 -16.70 -11.09
CA GLN A 10 8.26 -16.48 -9.65
C GLN A 10 7.82 -15.05 -9.36
N MET A 11 8.54 -14.05 -9.90
CA MET A 11 8.18 -12.63 -9.74
C MET A 11 6.75 -12.36 -10.25
N GLY A 12 6.37 -12.96 -11.39
CA GLY A 12 5.03 -12.81 -11.96
C GLY A 12 3.92 -13.34 -11.04
N ILE A 13 4.13 -14.51 -10.41
CA ILE A 13 3.17 -15.09 -9.46
C ILE A 13 3.09 -14.24 -8.19
N SER A 14 4.23 -13.85 -7.62
CA SER A 14 4.30 -13.01 -6.43
C SER A 14 3.58 -11.68 -6.65
N LEU A 15 3.78 -11.04 -7.81
CA LEU A 15 3.13 -9.78 -8.17
C LEU A 15 1.62 -9.97 -8.39
N ALA A 16 1.20 -11.04 -9.08
CA ALA A 16 -0.21 -11.35 -9.29
C ALA A 16 -0.96 -11.62 -7.99
N PHE A 17 -0.29 -12.25 -7.01
CA PHE A 17 -0.83 -12.40 -5.66
C PHE A 17 -0.91 -11.05 -4.94
N HIS A 18 0.19 -10.31 -4.90
CA HIS A 18 0.29 -9.06 -4.15
C HIS A 18 -0.72 -8.00 -4.62
N ILE A 19 -0.91 -7.85 -5.93
CA ILE A 19 -1.72 -6.76 -6.49
C ILE A 19 -3.19 -6.80 -6.03
N VAL A 20 -3.73 -7.99 -5.77
CA VAL A 20 -5.10 -8.17 -5.24
C VAL A 20 -5.22 -7.47 -3.88
N PHE A 21 -4.25 -7.68 -3.00
CA PHE A 21 -4.24 -7.09 -1.66
C PHE A 21 -3.84 -5.61 -1.69
N ALA A 22 -2.91 -5.23 -2.56
CA ALA A 22 -2.48 -3.84 -2.72
C ALA A 22 -3.63 -2.92 -3.17
N VAL A 23 -4.38 -3.31 -4.20
CA VAL A 23 -5.51 -2.50 -4.70
C VAL A 23 -6.61 -2.36 -3.64
N ILE A 24 -6.89 -3.43 -2.89
CA ILE A 24 -7.85 -3.37 -1.78
C ILE A 24 -7.32 -2.47 -0.65
N GLY A 25 -6.03 -2.56 -0.34
CA GLY A 25 -5.34 -1.70 0.64
C GLY A 25 -5.45 -0.21 0.30
N ILE A 26 -5.44 0.16 -0.99
CA ILE A 26 -5.61 1.54 -1.43
C ILE A 26 -7.09 1.98 -1.42
N ALA A 27 -8.01 1.12 -1.89
CA ALA A 27 -9.40 1.49 -2.10
C ALA A 27 -10.23 1.52 -0.80
N MET A 28 -10.03 0.54 0.09
CA MET A 28 -10.85 0.38 1.30
C MET A 28 -10.72 1.53 2.30
N PRO A 29 -9.54 2.13 2.54
CA PRO A 29 -9.43 3.31 3.39
C PRO A 29 -10.31 4.49 2.93
N VAL A 30 -10.42 4.70 1.61
CA VAL A 30 -11.33 5.74 1.06
C VAL A 30 -12.77 5.43 1.44
N MET A 31 -13.20 4.17 1.27
CA MET A 31 -14.55 3.72 1.63
C MET A 31 -14.82 3.85 3.14
N MET A 32 -13.83 3.54 3.98
CA MET A 32 -13.90 3.70 5.44
C MET A 32 -14.09 5.17 5.83
N VAL A 33 -13.30 6.08 5.27
CA VAL A 33 -13.40 7.54 5.51
C VAL A 33 -14.75 8.07 5.07
N VAL A 34 -15.24 7.65 3.91
CA VAL A 34 -16.57 8.05 3.41
C VAL A 34 -17.67 7.57 4.36
N ALA A 35 -17.61 6.32 4.81
CA ALA A 35 -18.57 5.78 5.77
C ALA A 35 -18.53 6.53 7.11
N GLU A 36 -17.35 6.77 7.69
CA GLU A 36 -17.24 7.53 8.93
C GLU A 36 -17.76 8.96 8.76
N ARG A 37 -17.37 9.66 7.68
CA ARG A 37 -17.84 11.02 7.42
C ARG A 37 -19.35 11.07 7.27
N ARG A 38 -19.97 10.10 6.59
CA ARG A 38 -21.42 10.00 6.48
C ARG A 38 -22.08 9.80 7.85
N TRP A 39 -21.53 8.94 8.69
CA TRP A 39 -22.00 8.78 10.07
C TRP A 39 -21.91 10.09 10.87
N GLN A 40 -20.79 10.81 10.80
CA GLN A 40 -20.63 12.09 11.51
C GLN A 40 -21.63 13.17 11.07
N VAL A 41 -22.06 13.15 9.81
CA VAL A 41 -23.02 14.13 9.27
C VAL A 41 -24.47 13.70 9.51
N THR A 42 -24.81 12.43 9.34
CA THR A 42 -26.21 11.97 9.38
C THR A 42 -26.63 11.32 10.70
N GLY A 43 -25.68 10.87 11.52
CA GLY A 43 -25.95 10.10 12.74
C GLY A 43 -26.49 8.68 12.50
N HIS A 44 -26.63 8.23 11.24
CA HIS A 44 -27.18 6.90 10.96
C HIS A 44 -26.20 5.79 11.36
N ALA A 45 -26.64 4.90 12.26
CA ALA A 45 -25.80 3.82 12.81
C ALA A 45 -25.20 2.88 11.76
N VAL A 46 -25.89 2.69 10.62
CA VAL A 46 -25.41 1.83 9.51
C VAL A 46 -24.03 2.25 9.00
N TYR A 47 -23.74 3.54 8.93
CA TYR A 47 -22.46 4.04 8.43
C TYR A 47 -21.32 3.80 9.42
N LEU A 48 -21.60 3.91 10.72
CA LEU A 48 -20.66 3.56 11.77
C LEU A 48 -20.32 2.06 11.74
N GLU A 49 -21.34 1.22 11.57
CA GLU A 49 -21.15 -0.22 11.44
C GLU A 49 -20.31 -0.57 10.21
N LEU A 50 -20.59 0.05 9.07
CA LEU A 50 -19.80 -0.13 7.85
C LEU A 50 -18.33 0.27 8.09
N ALA A 51 -18.08 1.46 8.63
CA ALA A 51 -16.72 1.93 8.92
C ALA A 51 -15.96 0.95 9.83
N LYS A 52 -16.59 0.45 10.90
CA LYS A 52 -15.98 -0.49 11.85
C LYS A 52 -15.77 -1.89 11.29
N ARG A 53 -16.71 -2.39 10.47
CA ARG A 53 -16.60 -3.73 9.85
C ARG A 53 -15.55 -3.73 8.75
N TRP A 54 -15.57 -2.72 7.88
CA TRP A 54 -14.57 -2.56 6.83
C TRP A 54 -13.18 -2.38 7.40
N ALA A 55 -12.99 -1.57 8.45
CA ALA A 55 -11.67 -1.42 9.08
C ALA A 55 -11.05 -2.76 9.51
N ARG A 56 -11.85 -3.65 10.12
CA ARG A 56 -11.39 -4.99 10.52
C ARG A 56 -10.99 -5.84 9.33
N GLY A 57 -11.78 -5.83 8.25
CA GLY A 57 -11.45 -6.54 7.01
C GLY A 57 -10.18 -5.98 6.35
N THR A 58 -10.09 -4.66 6.23
CA THR A 58 -8.91 -3.96 5.71
C THR A 58 -7.65 -4.32 6.48
N ALA A 59 -7.71 -4.40 7.82
CA ALA A 59 -6.55 -4.76 8.63
C ALA A 59 -5.96 -6.15 8.28
N ILE A 60 -6.84 -7.14 8.04
CA ILE A 60 -6.41 -8.49 7.65
C ILE A 60 -5.78 -8.47 6.26
N LEU A 61 -6.43 -7.82 5.30
CA LEU A 61 -5.95 -7.74 3.92
C LEU A 61 -4.66 -6.93 3.81
N PHE A 62 -4.54 -5.86 4.60
CA PHE A 62 -3.33 -5.05 4.72
C PHE A 62 -2.15 -5.89 5.23
N ALA A 63 -2.35 -6.74 6.24
CA ALA A 63 -1.29 -7.61 6.74
C ALA A 63 -0.79 -8.60 5.67
N VAL A 64 -1.69 -9.19 4.87
CA VAL A 64 -1.32 -10.07 3.75
C VAL A 64 -0.60 -9.29 2.65
N GLY A 65 -1.07 -8.07 2.34
CA GLY A 65 -0.43 -7.14 1.42
C GLY A 65 1.00 -6.79 1.85
N ALA A 66 1.20 -6.47 3.12
CA ALA A 66 2.51 -6.13 3.69
C ALA A 66 3.54 -7.26 3.55
N VAL A 67 3.14 -8.49 3.89
CA VAL A 67 4.01 -9.66 3.77
C VAL A 67 4.36 -9.95 2.31
N SER A 68 3.37 -9.92 1.42
CA SER A 68 3.61 -10.16 -0.01
C SER A 68 4.44 -9.05 -0.68
N GLY A 69 4.30 -7.79 -0.26
CA GLY A 69 5.15 -6.69 -0.73
C GLY A 69 6.60 -6.83 -0.25
N THR A 70 6.79 -7.34 0.96
CA THR A 70 8.12 -7.67 1.49
C THR A 70 8.79 -8.74 0.62
N VAL A 71 8.06 -9.80 0.24
CA VAL A 71 8.57 -10.83 -0.68
C VAL A 71 9.06 -10.20 -1.99
N LEU A 72 8.25 -9.35 -2.62
CA LEU A 72 8.62 -8.67 -3.87
C LEU A 72 9.88 -7.80 -3.73
N SER A 73 10.03 -7.11 -2.60
CA SER A 73 11.20 -6.26 -2.32
C SER A 73 12.50 -7.07 -2.32
N PHE A 74 12.47 -8.27 -1.75
CA PHE A 74 13.61 -9.18 -1.78
C PHE A 74 13.79 -9.87 -3.14
N GLU A 75 12.70 -10.24 -3.80
CA GLU A 75 12.75 -10.86 -5.12
C GLU A 75 13.41 -9.95 -6.17
N LEU A 76 13.25 -8.63 -6.06
CA LEU A 76 13.90 -7.69 -6.97
C LEU A 76 15.43 -7.79 -6.89
N GLY A 77 15.99 -7.88 -5.68
CA GLY A 77 17.43 -8.04 -5.45
C GLY A 77 17.94 -9.45 -5.77
N LEU A 78 17.19 -10.48 -5.39
CA LEU A 78 17.62 -11.87 -5.51
C LEU A 78 17.49 -12.42 -6.93
N LEU A 79 16.41 -12.07 -7.64
CA LEU A 79 16.12 -12.59 -8.97
C LEU A 79 16.68 -11.72 -10.09
N TRP A 80 16.94 -10.43 -9.81
CA TRP A 80 17.39 -9.45 -10.82
C TRP A 80 18.63 -8.65 -10.37
N PRO A 81 19.73 -9.30 -9.94
CA PRO A 81 20.89 -8.61 -9.39
C PRO A 81 21.52 -7.62 -10.38
N GLY A 82 21.73 -8.01 -11.64
CA GLY A 82 22.29 -7.10 -12.65
C GLY A 82 21.39 -5.92 -13.00
N PHE A 83 20.06 -6.06 -12.85
CA PHE A 83 19.15 -4.93 -12.96
C PHE A 83 19.28 -4.01 -11.76
N MET A 84 19.41 -4.56 -10.55
CA MET A 84 19.59 -3.76 -9.33
C MET A 84 20.94 -3.06 -9.27
N ASP A 85 22.00 -3.65 -9.79
CA ASP A 85 23.32 -3.00 -9.92
C ASP A 85 23.24 -1.76 -10.82
N PHE A 86 22.42 -1.82 -11.88
CA PHE A 86 22.25 -0.71 -12.83
C PHE A 86 21.20 0.32 -12.39
N ALA A 87 19.98 -0.12 -12.10
CA ALA A 87 18.82 0.73 -11.86
C ALA A 87 18.53 0.99 -10.39
N GLY A 88 19.18 0.26 -9.46
CA GLY A 88 18.86 0.31 -8.03
C GLY A 88 18.97 1.71 -7.43
N ALA A 89 19.97 2.50 -7.84
CA ALA A 89 20.12 3.88 -7.39
C ALA A 89 18.98 4.80 -7.86
N ILE A 90 18.28 4.44 -8.93
CA ILE A 90 17.22 5.24 -9.55
C ILE A 90 15.86 4.84 -8.98
N ILE A 91 15.53 3.55 -9.00
CA ILE A 91 14.24 3.03 -8.53
C ILE A 91 14.18 2.89 -7.00
N GLY A 92 15.34 2.84 -6.33
CA GLY A 92 15.42 2.72 -4.88
C GLY A 92 14.78 3.90 -4.14
N MET A 93 14.83 5.11 -4.71
CA MET A 93 14.20 6.28 -4.09
C MET A 93 12.66 6.18 -4.10
N PRO A 94 11.98 5.90 -5.24
CA PRO A 94 10.55 5.59 -5.25
C PRO A 94 10.15 4.47 -4.27
N PHE A 95 10.87 3.33 -4.24
CA PHE A 95 10.60 2.26 -3.28
C PHE A 95 10.80 2.68 -1.81
N SER A 96 11.78 3.54 -1.52
CA SER A 96 11.97 4.08 -0.17
C SER A 96 10.81 4.99 0.24
N LEU A 97 10.30 5.80 -0.68
CA LEU A 97 9.13 6.66 -0.44
C LEU A 97 7.84 5.85 -0.31
N GLU A 98 7.69 4.77 -1.08
CA GLU A 98 6.63 3.78 -0.87
C GLU A 98 6.70 3.22 0.55
N GLY A 99 7.87 2.75 1.00
CA GLY A 99 8.06 2.23 2.36
C GLY A 99 7.69 3.25 3.45
N PHE A 100 8.03 4.52 3.26
CA PHE A 100 7.62 5.61 4.15
C PHE A 100 6.10 5.81 4.17
N ALA A 101 5.47 5.83 3.00
CA ALA A 101 4.02 5.98 2.86
C ALA A 101 3.29 4.77 3.49
N PHE A 102 3.72 3.55 3.20
CA PHE A 102 3.20 2.33 3.78
C PHE A 102 3.32 2.31 5.31
N PHE A 103 4.44 2.75 5.87
CA PHE A 103 4.61 2.80 7.33
C PHE A 103 3.70 3.87 7.96
N THR A 104 3.52 5.01 7.29
CA THR A 104 2.56 6.04 7.70
C THR A 104 1.14 5.48 7.69
N GLU A 105 0.76 4.75 6.64
CA GLU A 105 -0.51 4.05 6.55
C GLU A 105 -0.70 3.07 7.72
N ALA A 106 0.30 2.25 8.02
CA ALA A 106 0.24 1.27 9.10
C ALA A 106 0.02 1.91 10.47
N ILE A 107 0.73 3.01 10.76
CA ILE A 107 0.56 3.78 12.01
C ILE A 107 -0.87 4.30 12.12
N PHE A 108 -1.35 5.02 11.12
CA PHE A 108 -2.67 5.65 11.17
C PHE A 108 -3.80 4.62 11.09
N LEU A 109 -3.59 3.47 10.44
CA LEU A 109 -4.55 2.37 10.44
C LEU A 109 -4.69 1.78 11.85
N GLY A 110 -3.57 1.62 12.58
CA GLY A 110 -3.59 1.25 13.99
C GLY A 110 -4.38 2.26 14.84
N VAL A 111 -4.13 3.56 14.63
CA VAL A 111 -4.89 4.64 15.30
C VAL A 111 -6.38 4.55 14.96
N TYR A 112 -6.74 4.34 13.70
CA TYR A 112 -8.14 4.23 13.25
C TYR A 112 -8.86 2.98 13.81
N LEU A 113 -8.14 1.87 13.97
CA LEU A 113 -8.72 0.65 14.52
C LEU A 113 -9.01 0.78 16.03
N TYR A 114 -8.09 1.40 16.77
CA TYR A 114 -8.14 1.43 18.24
C TYR A 114 -8.56 2.79 18.82
N GLY A 115 -8.80 3.80 17.98
CA GLY A 115 -9.01 5.19 18.38
C GLY A 115 -10.46 5.59 18.68
N TRP A 116 -11.47 4.78 18.31
CA TRP A 116 -12.90 5.15 18.37
C TRP A 116 -13.38 5.82 19.66
N GLU A 117 -12.86 5.40 20.82
CA GLU A 117 -13.24 5.93 22.15
C GLU A 117 -12.05 6.61 22.86
N ARG A 118 -10.90 6.75 22.18
CA ARG A 118 -9.65 7.25 22.77
C ARG A 118 -9.23 8.63 22.25
N ILE A 119 -9.73 9.03 21.08
CA ILE A 119 -9.43 10.32 20.45
C ILE A 119 -10.71 11.01 20.01
N SER A 120 -10.62 12.32 19.75
CA SER A 120 -11.78 13.08 19.25
C SER A 120 -12.27 12.54 17.90
N SER A 121 -13.57 12.65 17.65
CA SER A 121 -14.19 12.22 16.38
C SER A 121 -13.55 12.88 15.15
N ARG A 122 -13.09 14.14 15.26
CA ARG A 122 -12.35 14.81 14.17
C ARG A 122 -10.97 14.18 13.95
N ALA A 123 -10.24 13.90 15.03
CA ALA A 123 -8.93 13.26 14.94
C ALA A 123 -9.04 11.83 14.37
N HIS A 124 -10.11 11.11 14.71
CA HIS A 124 -10.38 9.77 14.18
C HIS A 124 -10.58 9.79 12.65
N LEU A 125 -11.42 10.71 12.16
CA LEU A 125 -11.61 10.88 10.72
C LEU A 125 -10.30 11.26 10.01
N TRP A 126 -9.51 12.16 10.60
CA TRP A 126 -8.20 12.54 10.05
C TRP A 126 -7.20 11.39 10.03
N ALA A 127 -7.24 10.48 11.01
CA ALA A 127 -6.46 9.26 10.95
C ALA A 127 -6.85 8.42 9.72
N GLY A 128 -8.15 8.24 9.46
CA GLY A 128 -8.62 7.53 8.27
C GLY A 128 -8.20 8.20 6.96
N VAL A 129 -8.25 9.55 6.90
CA VAL A 129 -7.77 10.32 5.74
C VAL A 129 -6.28 10.11 5.53
N ALA A 130 -5.48 10.11 6.60
CA ALA A 130 -4.05 9.84 6.51
C ALA A 130 -3.76 8.43 5.97
N VAL A 131 -4.53 7.40 6.36
CA VAL A 131 -4.46 6.05 5.78
C VAL A 131 -4.72 6.11 4.27
N ALA A 132 -5.83 6.73 3.85
CA ALA A 132 -6.20 6.79 2.43
C ALA A 132 -5.19 7.54 1.56
N LEU A 133 -4.67 8.67 2.04
CA LEU A 133 -3.67 9.46 1.31
C LEU A 133 -2.33 8.73 1.25
N SER A 134 -1.94 8.05 2.33
CA SER A 134 -0.68 7.28 2.37
C SER A 134 -0.72 6.08 1.43
N GLY A 135 -1.85 5.35 1.37
CA GLY A 135 -2.01 4.26 0.42
C GLY A 135 -2.00 4.73 -1.03
N ALA A 136 -2.67 5.84 -1.34
CA ALA A 136 -2.60 6.45 -2.66
C ALA A 136 -1.16 6.87 -3.02
N ALA A 137 -0.43 7.49 -2.09
CA ALA A 137 0.96 7.87 -2.29
C ALA A 137 1.87 6.65 -2.52
N SER A 138 1.69 5.58 -1.74
CA SER A 138 2.38 4.30 -1.93
C SER A 138 2.20 3.78 -3.36
N GLY A 139 0.94 3.68 -3.82
CA GLY A 139 0.65 3.28 -5.19
C GLY A 139 1.27 4.18 -6.26
N ILE A 140 1.29 5.50 -6.04
CA ILE A 140 1.95 6.45 -6.95
C ILE A 140 3.45 6.17 -7.04
N PHE A 141 4.15 5.96 -5.92
CA PHE A 141 5.59 5.72 -5.92
C PHE A 141 5.98 4.41 -6.61
N VAL A 142 5.21 3.33 -6.40
CA VAL A 142 5.42 2.06 -7.12
C VAL A 142 5.20 2.25 -8.62
N VAL A 143 4.14 2.97 -9.01
CA VAL A 143 3.86 3.24 -10.42
C VAL A 143 4.91 4.14 -11.05
N ILE A 144 5.51 5.08 -10.31
CA ILE A 144 6.65 5.87 -10.78
C ILE A 144 7.84 4.97 -11.10
N ALA A 145 8.19 4.01 -10.24
CA ALA A 145 9.27 3.06 -10.50
C ALA A 145 8.99 2.24 -11.78
N ASN A 146 7.78 1.70 -11.90
CA ASN A 146 7.36 0.96 -13.09
C ASN A 146 7.32 1.84 -14.36
N ALA A 147 6.89 3.09 -14.25
CA ALA A 147 6.87 4.03 -15.37
C ALA A 147 8.28 4.32 -15.87
N TRP A 148 9.24 4.52 -14.97
CA TRP A 148 10.65 4.69 -15.32
C TRP A 148 11.21 3.43 -16.01
N MET A 149 10.84 2.23 -15.56
CA MET A 149 11.24 0.98 -16.23
C MET A 149 10.74 0.87 -17.67
N ASN A 150 9.64 1.55 -18.02
CA ASN A 150 9.09 1.59 -19.38
C ASN A 150 9.66 2.74 -20.23
N ALA A 151 10.04 3.86 -19.61
CA ALA A 151 10.61 5.02 -20.28
C ALA A 151 11.83 5.57 -19.49
N PRO A 152 12.99 4.89 -19.56
CA PRO A 152 14.15 5.24 -18.76
C PRO A 152 14.71 6.63 -19.15
N ALA A 153 14.90 7.48 -18.15
CA ALA A 153 15.48 8.81 -18.30
C ALA A 153 16.23 9.23 -17.02
N GLY A 154 17.04 10.29 -17.11
CA GLY A 154 17.69 10.90 -15.93
C GLY A 154 18.95 10.18 -15.43
N PHE A 155 19.67 9.48 -16.31
CA PHE A 155 20.96 8.84 -16.02
C PHE A 155 21.92 8.92 -17.22
N GLU A 156 23.20 8.67 -16.99
CA GLU A 156 24.24 8.51 -18.03
C GLU A 156 24.76 7.06 -18.03
N LEU A 157 25.23 6.58 -19.19
CA LEU A 157 25.72 5.22 -19.42
C LEU A 157 27.24 5.10 -19.28
#